data_AF-A0A7H0GLH2-F1
#
_entry.id   AF-A0A7H0GLH2-F1
#
_cell.length_a   1.000
_cell.length_b   1.000
_cell.length_c   1.000
_cell.angle_alpha   90.00
_cell.angle_beta   90.00
_cell.angle_gamma   90.00
#
_symmetry.space_group_name_H-M   'P 1'
#
loop_
_entity.id
_entity.type
_entity.pdbx_description
1 polymer ?
#
loop_
_entity_poly.entity_id
_entity_poly.type
_entity_poly.pdbx_seq_one_letter_code
_entity_poly.pdbx_strand_id
1 'polypeptide(L)'
;MRAIFTRRALLCLSLVVTVCQSAPAVAAAFTPGNVVVLRVGNGAGALVTTGNPAFLDEFQPNGNLVQSIAMPTSANGAQQPFASSGTALTDGWMTRSQDKRCLVVPGYGRDPAVTNSGNLVSAAGVPRVVALFRETARWTPRPH
;
A
#
# COMPACT_ATOMS: atom_id res chain seq x y z
N MET A 1 52.99 -36.87 -36.92
CA MET A 1 51.98 -36.31 -35.97
C MET A 1 51.43 -35.01 -36.54
N ARG A 2 50.17 -34.73 -36.23
CA ARG A 2 49.37 -33.49 -36.45
C ARG A 2 48.48 -33.49 -37.68
N ALA A 3 47.28 -34.05 -37.47
CA ALA A 3 46.09 -33.84 -38.27
C ALA A 3 45.46 -32.46 -37.98
N ILE A 4 44.89 -31.93 -39.05
CA ILE A 4 44.05 -30.73 -39.22
C ILE A 4 42.79 -30.80 -38.34
N PHE A 5 42.23 -29.66 -37.88
CA PHE A 5 40.80 -29.28 -38.00
C PHE A 5 40.46 -27.98 -37.24
N THR A 6 40.14 -26.95 -38.04
CA THR A 6 39.34 -25.75 -37.78
C THR A 6 38.10 -26.00 -36.92
N ARG A 7 37.64 -25.02 -36.11
CA ARG A 7 36.19 -24.73 -35.87
C ARG A 7 35.92 -23.55 -34.90
N ARG A 8 35.17 -22.58 -35.46
CA ARG A 8 33.92 -21.95 -34.94
C ARG A 8 34.06 -20.96 -33.77
N ALA A 9 33.97 -19.66 -34.04
CA ALA A 9 32.76 -18.87 -34.33
C ALA A 9 31.94 -18.52 -33.06
N LEU A 10 31.66 -17.22 -32.96
CA LEU A 10 31.04 -16.46 -31.89
C LEU A 10 29.82 -17.12 -31.22
N LEU A 11 29.65 -16.87 -29.93
CA LEU A 11 28.34 -16.65 -29.31
C LEU A 11 28.52 -15.88 -28.00
N CYS A 12 28.54 -14.54 -28.12
CA CYS A 12 28.26 -13.65 -26.99
C CYS A 12 26.75 -13.72 -26.75
N LEU A 13 26.34 -14.65 -25.89
CA LEU A 13 24.95 -14.84 -25.47
C LEU A 13 24.58 -13.66 -24.55
N SER A 14 24.10 -12.58 -25.14
CA SER A 14 23.54 -11.46 -24.39
C SER A 14 22.26 -11.91 -23.71
N LEU A 15 22.34 -12.13 -22.40
CA LEU A 15 21.20 -12.28 -21.52
C LEU A 15 20.46 -10.94 -21.49
N VAL A 16 19.46 -10.78 -22.36
CA VAL A 16 18.48 -9.69 -22.24
C VAL A 16 17.61 -10.01 -21.03
N VAL A 17 18.07 -9.57 -19.86
CA VAL A 17 17.21 -9.47 -18.67
C VAL A 17 16.23 -8.35 -18.97
N THR A 18 15.06 -8.70 -19.50
CA THR A 18 13.93 -7.77 -19.56
C THR A 18 13.50 -7.48 -18.13
N VAL A 19 14.02 -6.39 -17.55
CA VAL A 19 13.50 -5.82 -16.33
C VAL A 19 12.09 -5.33 -16.66
N CYS A 20 11.07 -6.08 -16.23
CA CYS A 20 9.69 -5.61 -16.21
C CYS A 20 9.66 -4.46 -15.19
N GLN A 21 9.86 -3.24 -15.66
CA GLN A 21 9.73 -2.04 -14.84
C GLN A 21 8.23 -1.89 -14.52
N SER A 22 7.80 -2.36 -13.34
CA SER A 22 6.47 -2.07 -12.82
C SER A 22 6.39 -0.57 -12.59
N ALA A 23 5.68 0.14 -13.46
CA ALA A 23 5.31 1.53 -13.21
C ALA A 23 4.59 1.59 -11.84
N PRO A 24 4.85 2.61 -11.00
CA PRO A 24 4.11 2.76 -9.76
C PRO A 24 2.63 2.90 -10.12
N ALA A 25 1.83 1.90 -9.78
CA ALA A 25 0.39 1.95 -9.95
C ALA A 25 -0.13 3.02 -8.99
N VAL A 26 -0.38 4.21 -9.53
CA VAL A 26 -1.06 5.28 -8.79
C VAL A 26 -2.50 4.83 -8.57
N ALA A 27 -2.94 4.84 -7.32
CA ALA A 27 -4.31 4.51 -6.97
C ALA A 27 -5.30 5.39 -7.76
N ALA A 28 -6.35 4.79 -8.31
CA ALA A 28 -7.41 5.54 -8.95
C ALA A 28 -8.25 6.28 -7.90
N ALA A 29 -8.91 7.37 -8.29
CA ALA A 29 -9.87 8.03 -7.41
C ALA A 29 -11.01 7.06 -7.03
N PHE A 30 -11.52 7.18 -5.80
CA PHE A 30 -12.68 6.40 -5.38
C PHE A 30 -13.92 6.81 -6.18
N THR A 31 -14.72 5.84 -6.57
CA THR A 31 -15.95 6.05 -7.34
C THR A 31 -17.09 6.43 -6.39
N PRO A 32 -17.82 7.53 -6.65
CA PRO A 32 -19.00 7.87 -5.88
C PRO A 32 -20.03 6.74 -5.87
N GLY A 33 -20.53 6.39 -4.67
CA GLY A 33 -21.51 5.31 -4.47
C GLY A 33 -20.91 3.97 -4.07
N ASN A 34 -19.58 3.79 -4.20
CA ASN A 34 -18.90 2.60 -3.74
C ASN A 34 -18.67 2.59 -2.22
N VAL A 35 -18.35 1.40 -1.72
CA VAL A 35 -17.99 1.13 -0.32
C VAL A 35 -16.50 0.97 -0.22
N VAL A 36 -15.86 1.69 0.69
CA VAL A 36 -14.42 1.53 1.00
C VAL A 36 -14.28 0.79 2.32
N VAL A 37 -13.46 -0.25 2.32
CA VAL A 37 -13.18 -1.11 3.47
C VAL A 37 -11.70 -1.01 3.80
N LEU A 38 -11.39 -0.76 5.07
CA LEU A 38 -10.05 -0.93 5.58
C LEU A 38 -9.81 -2.41 5.86
N ARG A 39 -8.92 -3.04 5.10
CA ARG A 39 -8.47 -4.41 5.33
C ARG A 39 -7.12 -4.41 6.02
N VAL A 40 -7.03 -5.14 7.13
CA VAL A 40 -5.77 -5.41 7.83
C VAL A 40 -5.25 -6.78 7.41
N GLY A 41 -3.99 -6.84 6.99
CA GLY A 41 -3.32 -8.04 6.50
C GLY A 41 -3.51 -8.29 5.00
N ASN A 42 -2.58 -9.05 4.44
CA ASN A 42 -2.59 -9.46 3.04
C ASN A 42 -3.09 -10.89 2.81
N GLY A 43 -3.54 -11.58 3.87
CA GLY A 43 -4.03 -12.96 3.81
C GLY A 43 -2.95 -14.05 3.78
N ALA A 44 -1.66 -13.70 3.79
CA ALA A 44 -0.57 -14.68 3.74
C ALA A 44 0.03 -15.01 5.12
N GLY A 45 -0.09 -14.10 6.10
CA GLY A 45 0.48 -14.25 7.44
C GLY A 45 -0.57 -14.15 8.55
N ALA A 46 -0.22 -14.64 9.74
CA ALA A 46 -1.03 -14.45 10.92
C ALA A 46 -1.12 -12.96 11.30
N LEU A 47 -2.30 -12.53 11.74
CA LEU A 47 -2.51 -11.18 12.24
C LEU A 47 -1.87 -11.02 13.63
N VAL A 48 -1.02 -10.00 13.78
CA VAL A 48 -0.24 -9.78 15.01
C VAL A 48 -0.49 -8.41 15.65
N THR A 49 0.00 -8.21 16.88
CA THR A 49 -0.10 -6.95 17.62
C THR A 49 0.99 -5.93 17.26
N THR A 50 2.09 -6.36 16.63
CA THR A 50 3.29 -5.53 16.39
C THR A 50 3.23 -4.68 15.13
N GLY A 51 2.30 -5.01 14.23
CA GLY A 51 2.08 -4.33 12.96
C GLY A 51 1.71 -5.31 11.85
N ASN A 52 0.77 -4.90 11.00
CA ASN A 52 0.35 -5.63 9.82
C ASN A 52 0.17 -4.61 8.69
N PRO A 53 0.44 -4.98 7.42
CA PRO A 53 0.12 -4.13 6.29
C PRO A 53 -1.39 -3.89 6.23
N ALA A 54 -1.78 -2.70 5.82
CA ALA A 54 -3.19 -2.34 5.67
C ALA A 54 -3.48 -1.88 4.24
N PHE A 55 -4.73 -2.06 3.82
CA PHE A 55 -5.21 -1.79 2.48
C PHE A 55 -6.55 -1.07 2.54
N LEU A 56 -6.81 -0.17 1.60
CA LEU A 56 -8.17 0.29 1.31
C LEU A 56 -8.70 -0.44 0.09
N ASP A 57 -9.68 -1.30 0.31
CA ASP A 57 -10.38 -2.00 -0.74
C ASP A 57 -11.66 -1.24 -1.08
N GLU A 58 -11.83 -0.91 -2.36
CA GLU A 58 -13.04 -0.30 -2.87
C GLU A 58 -13.92 -1.37 -3.53
N PHE A 59 -15.18 -1.43 -3.12
CA PHE A 59 -16.17 -2.35 -3.65
C PHE A 59 -17.35 -1.60 -4.25
N GLN A 60 -17.89 -2.12 -5.34
CA GLN A 60 -19.25 -1.81 -5.76
C GLN A 60 -20.25 -2.25 -4.68
N PRO A 61 -21.43 -1.63 -4.57
CA PRO A 61 -22.46 -2.04 -3.61
C PRO A 61 -22.92 -3.51 -3.75
N ASN A 62 -22.70 -4.12 -4.91
CA ASN A 62 -22.98 -5.53 -5.18
C ASN A 62 -21.86 -6.49 -4.69
N GLY A 63 -20.79 -5.96 -4.08
CA GLY A 63 -19.67 -6.74 -3.54
C GLY A 63 -18.52 -6.97 -4.51
N ASN A 64 -18.56 -6.47 -5.74
CA ASN A 64 -17.45 -6.61 -6.68
C ASN A 64 -16.29 -5.68 -6.29
N LEU A 65 -15.06 -6.23 -6.19
CA LEU A 65 -13.85 -5.45 -5.94
C LEU A 65 -13.51 -4.58 -7.14
N VAL A 66 -13.29 -3.29 -6.90
CA VAL A 66 -12.89 -2.29 -7.90
C VAL A 66 -11.39 -2.07 -7.86
N GLN A 67 -10.84 -1.78 -6.67
CA GLN A 67 -9.40 -1.62 -6.48
C GLN A 67 -9.00 -1.92 -5.04
N SER A 68 -7.71 -2.22 -4.85
CA SER A 68 -7.09 -2.35 -3.53
C SER A 68 -5.87 -1.45 -3.47
N ILE A 69 -5.87 -0.51 -2.53
CA ILE A 69 -4.82 0.48 -2.36
C ILE A 69 -4.00 0.10 -1.14
N ALA A 70 -2.74 -0.31 -1.36
CA ALA A 70 -1.83 -0.60 -0.27
C ALA A 70 -1.43 0.69 0.47
N MET A 71 -1.48 0.67 1.79
CA MET A 71 -0.87 1.72 2.60
C MET A 71 0.66 1.64 2.49
N PRO A 72 1.40 2.77 2.59
CA PRO A 72 2.85 2.75 2.56
C PRO A 72 3.43 1.88 3.68
N THR A 73 4.36 0.99 3.35
CA THR A 73 5.07 0.16 4.35
C THR A 73 6.42 0.76 4.73
N SER A 74 6.93 1.70 3.94
CA SER A 74 8.15 2.46 4.20
C SER A 74 7.91 3.95 3.96
N ALA A 75 8.75 4.79 4.56
CA ALA A 75 8.65 6.23 4.37
C ALA A 75 9.08 6.63 2.93
N ASN A 76 8.32 7.52 2.30
CA ASN A 76 8.67 8.16 1.04
C ASN A 76 8.27 9.64 1.07
N GLY A 77 9.26 10.52 1.26
CA GLY A 77 9.02 11.96 1.44
C GLY A 77 8.08 12.23 2.61
N ALA A 78 6.93 12.84 2.34
CA ALA A 78 5.92 13.14 3.35
C ALA A 78 5.02 11.94 3.70
N GLN A 79 5.05 10.86 2.91
CA GLN A 79 4.29 9.64 3.20
C GLN A 79 5.04 8.81 4.23
N GLN A 80 4.47 8.69 5.43
CA GLN A 80 4.99 7.84 6.50
C GLN A 80 4.51 6.39 6.31
N PRO A 81 5.25 5.39 6.82
CA PRO A 81 4.75 4.02 6.85
C PRO A 81 3.49 3.96 7.71
N PHE A 82 2.61 3.02 7.40
CA PHE A 82 1.35 2.82 8.10
C PHE A 82 1.16 1.34 8.42
N ALA A 83 0.92 1.05 9.69
CA ALA A 83 0.57 -0.25 10.18
C ALA A 83 -0.72 -0.18 11.00
N SER A 84 -1.47 -1.29 10.99
CA SER A 84 -2.57 -1.56 11.90
C SER A 84 -2.29 -2.79 12.75
N SER A 85 -2.86 -2.82 13.94
CA SER A 85 -2.93 -4.01 14.77
C SER A 85 -3.96 -4.97 14.18
N GLY A 86 -3.59 -6.24 14.08
CA GLY A 86 -4.45 -7.29 13.53
C GLY A 86 -5.32 -7.96 14.59
N THR A 87 -5.19 -7.57 15.86
CA THR A 87 -5.86 -8.22 16.99
C THR A 87 -6.48 -7.23 17.97
N ALA A 88 -6.21 -5.92 17.83
CA ALA A 88 -6.77 -4.92 18.72
C ALA A 88 -8.21 -4.56 18.31
N LEU A 89 -9.13 -4.59 19.28
CA LEU A 89 -10.51 -4.12 19.10
C LEU A 89 -10.64 -2.58 19.03
N THR A 90 -9.55 -1.87 19.34
CA THR A 90 -9.50 -0.40 19.37
C THR A 90 -8.89 0.20 18.10
N ASP A 91 -8.65 -0.62 17.08
CA ASP A 91 -8.10 -0.20 15.79
C ASP A 91 -9.15 -0.28 14.68
N GLY A 92 -8.80 0.18 13.48
CA GLY A 92 -9.66 0.06 12.30
C GLY A 92 -10.72 1.15 12.15
N TRP A 93 -10.59 2.25 12.89
CA TRP A 93 -11.45 3.41 12.73
C TRP A 93 -11.22 4.07 11.37
N MET A 94 -12.30 4.53 10.74
CA MET A 94 -12.24 5.26 9.48
C MET A 94 -13.42 6.23 9.41
N THR A 95 -13.19 7.45 8.95
CA THR A 95 -14.26 8.43 8.75
C THR A 95 -14.07 9.21 7.46
N ARG A 96 -15.16 9.80 6.96
CA ARG A 96 -15.19 10.62 5.75
C ARG A 96 -15.58 12.04 6.13
N SER A 97 -14.97 13.03 5.49
CA SER A 97 -15.31 14.45 5.69
C SER A 97 -16.77 14.73 5.36
N GLN A 98 -17.34 15.78 5.97
CA GLN A 98 -18.73 16.19 5.75
C GLN A 98 -19.04 16.51 4.28
N ASP A 99 -18.06 17.06 3.56
CA ASP A 99 -18.14 17.37 2.13
C ASP A 99 -17.85 16.17 1.22
N LYS A 100 -17.59 14.98 1.79
CA LYS A 100 -17.32 13.70 1.12
C LYS A 100 -16.06 13.67 0.24
N ARG A 101 -15.16 14.64 0.38
CA ARG A 101 -13.93 14.74 -0.45
C ARG A 101 -12.71 14.07 0.14
N CYS A 102 -12.73 13.80 1.45
CA CYS A 102 -11.61 13.23 2.15
C CYS A 102 -12.04 11.99 2.94
N LEU A 103 -11.26 10.92 2.83
CA LEU A 103 -11.33 9.77 3.72
C LEU A 103 -10.10 9.80 4.63
N VAL A 104 -10.29 9.60 5.92
CA VAL A 104 -9.21 9.58 6.91
C VAL A 104 -9.20 8.27 7.69
N VAL A 105 -8.00 7.76 7.89
CA VAL A 105 -7.76 6.50 8.61
C VAL A 105 -6.64 6.72 9.63
N PRO A 106 -6.93 6.76 10.94
CA PRO A 106 -5.90 6.70 11.97
C PRO A 106 -5.18 5.34 11.97
N GLY A 107 -3.90 5.37 12.35
CA GLY A 107 -3.10 4.16 12.53
C GLY A 107 -1.73 4.48 13.14
N TYR A 108 -0.75 3.64 12.84
CA TYR A 108 0.56 3.68 13.46
C TYR A 108 1.67 3.90 12.43
N GLY A 109 2.54 4.87 12.71
CA GLY A 109 3.66 5.24 11.85
C GLY A 109 4.81 4.26 11.97
N ARG A 110 4.61 3.02 11.52
CA ARG A 110 5.58 1.93 11.63
C ARG A 110 5.58 1.07 10.38
N ASP A 111 6.77 0.66 9.97
CA ASP A 111 6.93 -0.40 8.97
C ASP A 111 6.34 -1.72 9.52
N PRO A 112 5.30 -2.29 8.89
CA PRO A 112 4.65 -3.50 9.35
C PRO A 112 5.54 -4.75 9.31
N ALA A 113 6.68 -4.73 8.60
CA ALA A 113 7.64 -5.83 8.59
C ALA A 113 8.52 -5.89 9.85
N VAL A 114 8.54 -4.82 10.67
CA VAL A 114 9.35 -4.77 11.88
C VAL A 114 8.74 -5.66 12.97
N THR A 115 9.45 -6.73 13.31
CA THR A 115 9.12 -7.62 14.42
C THR A 115 9.82 -7.15 15.71
N ASN A 116 9.39 -7.66 16.87
CA ASN A 116 10.01 -7.41 18.19
C ASN A 116 10.00 -5.96 18.72
N SER A 117 9.12 -5.11 18.20
CA SER A 117 9.12 -3.69 18.57
C SER A 117 7.91 -3.28 19.43
N GLY A 118 7.35 -4.24 20.17
CA GLY A 118 6.22 -4.05 21.09
C GLY A 118 4.85 -3.96 20.40
N ASN A 119 3.80 -4.07 21.21
CA ASN A 119 2.40 -3.95 20.78
C ASN A 119 2.13 -2.50 20.32
N LEU A 120 1.57 -2.34 19.11
CA LEU A 120 1.26 -1.03 18.55
C LEU A 120 0.45 -0.15 19.51
N VAL A 121 -0.55 -0.71 20.19
CA VAL A 121 -1.50 0.03 21.03
C VAL A 121 -0.82 0.64 22.27
N SER A 122 0.14 -0.07 22.87
CA SER A 122 0.74 0.30 24.16
C SER A 122 2.19 0.77 24.08
N ALA A 123 2.88 0.60 22.94
CA ALA A 123 4.27 0.99 22.79
C ALA A 123 4.44 2.52 22.72
N ALA A 124 5.20 3.08 23.66
CA ALA A 124 5.45 4.53 23.75
C ALA A 124 6.29 5.09 22.57
N GLY A 125 7.04 4.24 21.87
CA GLY A 125 7.92 4.63 20.75
C GLY A 125 7.29 4.55 19.37
N VAL A 126 5.99 4.27 19.26
CA VAL A 126 5.30 4.17 17.96
C VAL A 126 4.47 5.42 17.73
N PRO A 127 4.80 6.25 16.72
CA PRO A 127 4.02 7.45 16.44
C PRO A 127 2.63 7.08 15.93
N ARG A 128 1.63 7.91 16.26
CA ARG A 128 0.30 7.83 15.66
C ARG A 128 0.29 8.63 14.36
N VAL A 129 -0.26 8.07 13.31
CA VAL A 129 -0.37 8.71 11.99
C VAL A 129 -1.81 8.71 11.52
N VAL A 130 -2.13 9.62 10.61
CA VAL A 130 -3.43 9.67 9.94
C VAL A 130 -3.19 9.61 8.45
N ALA A 131 -3.69 8.56 7.80
CA ALA A 131 -3.73 8.49 6.36
C ALA A 131 -4.88 9.37 5.84
N LEU A 132 -4.58 10.23 4.87
CA LEU A 132 -5.54 11.13 4.23
C LEU A 132 -5.63 10.78 2.75
N PHE A 133 -6.81 10.37 2.31
CA PHE A 133 -7.12 10.14 0.91
C PHE A 133 -8.05 11.23 0.44
N ARG A 134 -7.61 11.99 -0.57
CA ARG A 134 -8.39 13.03 -1.23
C ARG A 134 -8.07 12.99 -2.71
N GLU A 135 -9.02 13.41 -3.53
CA GLU A 135 -8.66 13.84 -4.89
C GLU A 135 -7.72 15.04 -4.78
N THR A 136 -6.67 15.07 -5.59
CA THR A 136 -5.88 16.28 -5.76
C THR A 136 -6.81 17.38 -6.25
N ALA A 137 -7.01 18.41 -5.43
CA ALA A 137 -7.98 19.46 -5.69
C ALA A 137 -7.78 20.05 -7.09
N ARG A 138 -8.77 19.88 -7.99
CA ARG A 138 -8.92 20.78 -9.13
C ARG A 138 -9.59 22.04 -8.60
N TRP A 139 -8.87 23.16 -8.61
CA TRP A 139 -9.45 24.47 -8.36
C TRP A 139 -10.53 24.74 -9.42
N THR A 140 -11.78 24.86 -9.00
CA THR A 140 -12.87 25.39 -9.84
C THR A 140 -13.42 26.65 -9.16
N PRO A 141 -13.33 27.82 -9.80
CA PRO A 141 -13.92 29.03 -9.26
C PRO A 141 -15.44 28.87 -9.29
N ARG A 142 -16.11 29.11 -8.15
CA ARG A 142 -17.58 29.21 -8.13
C ARG A 142 -17.98 30.67 -8.37
N PRO A 143 -18.88 30.96 -9.31
CA PRO A 143 -19.55 32.24 -9.34
C PRO A 143 -20.45 32.36 -8.11
N HIS A 144 -20.42 33.55 -7.50
CA HIS A 144 -21.36 34.01 -6.48
C HIS A 144 -22.68 34.44 -7.13
#